data_AF-A0A8J4E1V3-F1
#
_entry.id   AF-A0A8J4E1V3-F1
#
_cell.length_a   1.000
_cell.length_b   1.000
_cell.length_c   1.000
_cell.angle_alpha   90.00
_cell.angle_beta   90.00
_cell.angle_gamma   90.00
#
_symmetry.space_group_name_H-M   'P 1'
#
loop_
_entity.id
_entity.type
_entity.pdbx_description
1 polymer ?
#
loop_
_entity_poly.entity_id
_entity_poly.type
_entity_poly.pdbx_seq_one_letter_code
_entity_poly.pdbx_strand_id
1 'polypeptide(L)'
;MITGIIDVVRPRARSAVTAVAGLLTVVLAVSGLATLTAQPAAAATLKSITWWENLYLDALDFDNEYYLPRSRSADSWDHYELAYGIDDPTALYRATGKTRYLDQALQRSNNVMATAKKSSTLGPAAFGDSYLGWVSWKNDTSGTEEPLYESYAWRYITRLLLVIKQTPALYNNTTYRNQYNKLLAFAEVNIFDKWYTRGVEDYIYRSNTHMAAHWAYIAMNLSLMTTNATRLAREREVLEAINYSLPNYGGASLHGQFVEHPTIDGAYFWNWDWNDFSRPGSDVSHGNNVVAFIVEARDLGLADWSQLDVEALVVTFNRAVWPAANRYAAWLDGTGTEDVGWYTDGWMKLGRYDVATQQRLEAAFAANLLPTSHGNGALNAKRLGAPVS
;
A
#
# COMPACT_ATOMS: atom_id res chain seq x y z
N MET A 1 44.80 -16.95 -0.35
CA MET A 1 45.88 -17.72 0.31
C MET A 1 45.23 -18.43 1.50
N ILE A 2 45.25 -19.78 1.53
CA ILE A 2 44.87 -20.70 2.64
C ILE A 2 43.34 -20.82 2.88
N THR A 3 42.59 -21.74 2.24
CA THR A 3 42.27 -23.19 2.56
C THR A 3 41.43 -23.39 3.84
N GLY A 4 40.42 -24.27 3.96
CA GLY A 4 39.93 -25.43 3.19
C GLY A 4 38.50 -25.83 3.68
N ILE A 5 37.66 -26.42 2.82
CA ILE A 5 37.24 -27.85 2.78
C ILE A 5 36.79 -28.43 4.13
N ILE A 6 35.48 -28.73 4.28
CA ILE A 6 34.94 -30.05 4.70
C ILE A 6 33.57 -30.27 4.05
N ASP A 7 33.51 -31.23 3.13
CA ASP A 7 32.31 -31.98 2.71
C ASP A 7 31.93 -33.01 3.78
N VAL A 8 30.65 -33.14 4.11
CA VAL A 8 30.10 -34.39 4.69
C VAL A 8 28.80 -34.73 3.96
N VAL A 9 28.81 -35.93 3.38
CA VAL A 9 27.77 -36.53 2.56
C VAL A 9 27.09 -37.67 3.34
N ARG A 10 25.76 -37.79 3.15
CA ARG A 10 24.81 -38.94 3.34
C ARG A 10 24.26 -39.23 4.75
N PRO A 11 23.12 -39.97 4.87
CA PRO A 11 22.21 -40.51 3.85
C PRO A 11 20.69 -40.22 4.05
N ARG A 12 19.93 -40.47 2.98
CA ARG A 12 18.46 -40.59 2.94
C ARG A 12 17.97 -41.76 3.80
N ALA A 13 16.93 -41.53 4.60
CA ALA A 13 16.03 -42.58 5.07
C ALA A 13 14.62 -42.31 4.52
N ARG A 14 14.11 -43.27 3.74
CA ARG A 14 12.71 -43.37 3.33
C ARG A 14 11.95 -44.04 4.48
N SER A 15 10.85 -43.45 4.91
CA SER A 15 9.84 -44.16 5.70
C SER A 15 8.48 -43.93 5.07
N ALA A 16 7.86 -45.04 4.68
CA ALA A 16 6.49 -45.11 4.19
C ALA A 16 5.54 -44.74 5.33
N VAL A 17 4.61 -43.83 5.06
CA VAL A 17 3.45 -43.59 5.92
C VAL A 17 2.23 -44.15 5.20
N THR A 18 1.67 -45.17 5.83
CA THR A 18 0.45 -45.87 5.48
C THR A 18 -0.74 -44.91 5.53
N ALA A 19 -1.49 -44.80 4.43
CA ALA A 19 -2.75 -44.09 4.38
C ALA A 19 -3.82 -44.87 5.17
N VAL A 20 -4.34 -44.26 6.23
CA VAL A 20 -5.57 -44.71 6.91
C VAL A 20 -6.66 -43.71 6.58
N ALA A 21 -7.61 -44.14 5.74
CA ALA A 21 -8.83 -43.41 5.45
C ALA A 21 -9.78 -43.55 6.65
N GLY A 22 -9.81 -42.53 7.51
CA GLY A 22 -10.83 -42.36 8.55
C GLY A 22 -11.78 -41.24 8.15
N LEU A 23 -13.03 -41.57 7.84
CA LEU A 23 -14.12 -40.60 7.74
C LEU A 23 -14.30 -39.95 9.11
N LEU A 24 -13.88 -38.69 9.24
CA LEU A 24 -14.22 -37.84 10.37
C LEU A 24 -15.36 -36.91 9.94
N THR A 25 -16.58 -37.25 10.34
CA THR A 25 -17.73 -36.34 10.27
C THR A 25 -17.50 -35.24 11.31
N VAL A 26 -16.94 -34.11 10.88
CA VAL A 26 -16.85 -32.91 11.73
C VAL A 26 -18.23 -32.28 11.79
N VAL A 27 -18.92 -32.49 12.92
CA VAL A 27 -20.06 -31.67 13.31
C VAL A 27 -19.51 -30.32 13.75
N LEU A 28 -19.55 -29.32 12.86
CA LEU A 28 -19.28 -27.94 13.21
C LEU A 28 -20.40 -27.45 14.14
N ALA A 29 -20.10 -27.41 15.44
CA ALA A 29 -20.87 -26.63 16.40
C ALA A 29 -20.69 -25.15 16.08
N VAL A 30 -21.63 -24.57 15.34
CA VAL A 30 -21.75 -23.12 15.12
C VAL A 30 -22.05 -22.48 16.47
N SER A 31 -20.98 -22.10 17.17
CA SER A 31 -21.02 -21.47 18.48
C SER A 31 -20.82 -19.97 18.29
N GLY A 32 -21.89 -19.21 18.51
CA GLY A 32 -21.81 -17.79 18.87
C GLY A 32 -21.34 -16.83 17.78
N LEU A 33 -22.23 -16.50 16.84
CA LEU A 33 -22.22 -15.15 16.26
C LEU A 33 -22.53 -14.17 17.39
N ALA A 34 -21.50 -13.62 18.03
CA ALA A 34 -21.64 -12.40 18.79
C ALA A 34 -22.04 -11.31 17.79
N THR A 35 -23.32 -10.97 17.76
CA THR A 35 -23.78 -9.71 17.18
C THR A 35 -23.10 -8.59 17.96
N LEU A 36 -22.05 -8.01 17.38
CA LEU A 36 -21.52 -6.70 17.77
C LEU A 36 -22.67 -5.71 17.66
N THR A 37 -23.32 -5.45 18.79
CA THR A 37 -24.20 -4.30 18.95
C THR A 37 -23.35 -3.06 18.73
N ALA A 38 -23.68 -2.30 17.69
CA ALA A 38 -23.01 -1.06 17.30
C ALA A 38 -22.74 -0.17 18.52
N GLN A 39 -21.58 0.48 18.54
CA GLN A 39 -21.15 1.47 19.51
C GLN A 39 -21.66 2.86 19.03
N PRO A 40 -22.90 3.28 19.35
CA PRO A 40 -23.57 4.37 18.63
C PRO A 40 -23.14 5.75 19.15
N ALA A 41 -22.66 5.81 20.40
CA ALA A 41 -22.27 7.06 21.05
C ALA A 41 -20.92 7.60 20.53
N ALA A 42 -20.01 6.72 20.12
CA ALA A 42 -18.70 7.10 19.60
C ALA A 42 -18.82 7.74 18.21
N ALA A 43 -19.64 7.17 17.33
CA ALA A 43 -19.88 7.68 15.98
C ALA A 43 -20.47 9.10 15.94
N ALA A 44 -21.24 9.50 16.96
CA ALA A 44 -21.84 10.83 17.07
C ALA A 44 -20.83 11.96 17.35
N THR A 45 -19.57 11.63 17.69
CA THR A 45 -18.52 12.61 18.02
C THR A 45 -17.49 12.83 16.91
N LEU A 46 -17.52 11.99 15.88
CA LEU A 46 -16.61 12.09 14.73
C LEU A 46 -17.03 13.23 13.80
N LYS A 47 -16.05 13.83 13.11
CA LYS A 47 -16.35 14.79 12.04
C LYS A 47 -17.09 14.11 10.89
N SER A 48 -18.03 14.84 10.29
CA SER A 48 -18.85 14.30 9.21
C SER A 48 -18.03 14.07 7.94
N ILE A 49 -18.56 13.24 7.04
CA ILE A 49 -17.97 13.04 5.70
C ILE A 49 -17.90 14.39 4.96
N THR A 50 -18.92 15.25 5.10
CA THR A 50 -18.94 16.58 4.49
C THR A 50 -17.86 17.51 5.05
N TRP A 51 -17.54 17.43 6.35
CA TRP A 51 -16.44 18.21 6.92
C TRP A 51 -15.10 17.89 6.24
N TRP A 52 -14.79 16.60 6.08
CA TRP A 52 -13.59 16.17 5.35
C TRP A 52 -13.62 16.55 3.87
N GLU A 53 -14.78 16.43 3.23
CA GLU A 53 -14.96 16.87 1.84
C GLU A 53 -14.69 18.36 1.66
N ASN A 54 -15.13 19.20 2.61
CA ASN A 54 -14.87 20.65 2.55
C ASN A 54 -13.38 20.97 2.68
N LEU A 55 -12.65 20.30 3.59
CA LEU A 55 -11.19 20.46 3.67
C LEU A 55 -10.50 20.12 2.34
N TYR A 56 -10.93 19.03 1.69
CA TYR A 56 -10.41 18.67 0.38
C TYR A 56 -10.69 19.76 -0.68
N LEU A 57 -11.90 20.30 -0.69
CA LEU A 57 -12.30 21.34 -1.65
C LEU A 57 -11.56 22.66 -1.41
N ASP A 58 -11.33 23.03 -0.15
CA ASP A 58 -10.56 24.22 0.22
C ASP A 58 -9.08 24.10 -0.20
N ALA A 59 -8.54 22.87 -0.23
CA ALA A 59 -7.18 22.58 -0.68
C ALA A 59 -7.07 22.30 -2.20
N LEU A 60 -8.17 22.31 -2.95
CA LEU A 60 -8.21 21.78 -4.32
C LEU A 60 -7.33 22.57 -5.30
N ASP A 61 -7.21 23.88 -5.15
CA ASP A 61 -6.37 24.71 -6.01
C ASP A 61 -4.89 24.35 -5.83
N PHE A 62 -4.44 24.22 -4.57
CA PHE A 62 -3.09 23.75 -4.25
C PHE A 62 -2.84 22.33 -4.77
N ASP A 63 -3.78 21.42 -4.53
CA ASP A 63 -3.73 20.03 -4.99
C ASP A 63 -3.58 19.94 -6.52
N ASN A 64 -4.29 20.79 -7.26
CA ASN A 64 -4.19 20.87 -8.71
C ASN A 64 -2.88 21.51 -9.17
N GLU A 65 -2.43 22.60 -8.55
CA GLU A 65 -1.13 23.23 -8.87
C GLU A 65 0.04 22.26 -8.65
N TYR A 66 -0.05 21.41 -7.62
CA TYR A 66 1.02 20.50 -7.26
C TYR A 66 0.99 19.17 -8.03
N TYR A 67 -0.14 18.47 -8.10
CA TYR A 67 -0.21 17.12 -8.68
C TYR A 67 -0.52 17.09 -10.17
N LEU A 68 -1.25 18.06 -10.73
CA LEU A 68 -1.60 18.03 -12.15
C LEU A 68 -0.35 18.14 -13.05
N PRO A 69 0.62 19.05 -12.81
CA PRO A 69 1.85 19.09 -13.59
C PRO A 69 2.65 17.79 -13.51
N ARG A 70 2.81 17.23 -12.29
CA ARG A 70 3.51 15.95 -12.07
C ARG A 70 2.88 14.80 -12.84
N SER A 71 1.54 14.75 -12.91
CA SER A 71 0.84 13.73 -13.71
C SER A 71 1.15 13.81 -15.21
N ARG A 72 1.62 14.96 -15.72
CA ARG A 72 2.00 15.18 -17.12
C ARG A 72 3.51 15.14 -17.33
N SER A 73 4.28 14.85 -16.29
CA SER A 73 5.72 14.76 -16.38
C SER A 73 6.16 13.49 -17.10
N ALA A 74 7.32 13.57 -17.76
CA ALA A 74 8.03 12.42 -18.29
C ALA A 74 9.13 11.93 -17.33
N ASP A 75 9.33 12.63 -16.21
CA ASP A 75 10.24 12.24 -15.14
C ASP A 75 9.52 11.29 -14.18
N SER A 76 10.00 10.05 -14.09
CA SER A 76 9.45 9.07 -13.15
C SER A 76 9.55 9.52 -11.69
N TRP A 77 10.50 10.39 -11.32
CA TRP A 77 10.63 10.93 -9.97
C TRP A 77 9.36 11.67 -9.52
N ASP A 78 8.71 12.39 -10.44
CA ASP A 78 7.46 13.11 -10.15
C ASP A 78 6.30 12.17 -9.79
N HIS A 79 6.38 10.89 -10.16
CA HIS A 79 5.37 9.90 -9.81
C HIS A 79 5.39 9.55 -8.32
N TYR A 80 6.53 9.76 -7.65
CA TYR A 80 6.69 9.51 -6.23
C TYR A 80 5.69 10.34 -5.41
N GLU A 81 5.68 11.65 -5.64
CA GLU A 81 4.78 12.57 -4.96
C GLU A 81 3.35 12.47 -5.49
N LEU A 82 3.18 12.22 -6.80
CA LEU A 82 1.87 12.09 -7.44
C LEU A 82 0.97 11.00 -6.82
N ALA A 83 1.56 9.97 -6.23
CA ALA A 83 0.87 8.86 -5.58
C ALA A 83 -0.30 9.34 -4.69
N TYR A 84 -0.08 10.37 -3.88
CA TYR A 84 -1.07 10.93 -2.95
C TYR A 84 -2.20 11.67 -3.67
N GLY A 85 -1.88 12.36 -4.77
CA GLY A 85 -2.86 12.98 -5.66
C GLY A 85 -3.75 11.98 -6.42
N ILE A 86 -3.48 10.67 -6.32
CA ILE A 86 -4.34 9.61 -6.87
C ILE A 86 -5.12 8.93 -5.75
N ASP A 87 -4.49 8.62 -4.62
CA ASP A 87 -5.14 7.95 -3.50
C ASP A 87 -6.25 8.81 -2.88
N ASP A 88 -5.97 10.09 -2.63
CA ASP A 88 -6.87 10.95 -1.87
C ASP A 88 -8.25 11.16 -2.56
N PRO A 89 -8.31 11.58 -3.84
CA PRO A 89 -9.58 11.61 -4.57
C PRO A 89 -10.23 10.23 -4.71
N THR A 90 -9.46 9.14 -4.80
CA THR A 90 -10.03 7.77 -4.85
C THR A 90 -10.71 7.42 -3.53
N ALA A 91 -10.10 7.75 -2.39
CA ALA A 91 -10.67 7.55 -1.06
C ALA A 91 -11.92 8.43 -0.85
N LEU A 92 -11.90 9.67 -1.32
CA LEU A 92 -13.04 10.59 -1.22
C LEU A 92 -14.23 10.13 -2.09
N TYR A 93 -13.97 9.52 -3.26
CA TYR A 93 -15.01 8.83 -4.02
C TYR A 93 -15.61 7.67 -3.20
N ARG A 94 -14.78 6.82 -2.59
CA ARG A 94 -15.26 5.70 -1.75
C ARG A 94 -16.08 6.20 -0.56
N ALA A 95 -15.78 7.38 -0.02
CA ALA A 95 -16.54 8.02 1.04
C ALA A 95 -17.88 8.57 0.55
N THR A 96 -17.86 9.40 -0.49
CA THR A 96 -19.01 10.24 -0.90
C THR A 96 -19.88 9.65 -2.01
N GLY A 97 -19.32 8.76 -2.83
CA GLY A 97 -19.92 8.30 -4.08
C GLY A 97 -19.89 9.32 -5.24
N LYS A 98 -19.30 10.50 -5.04
CA LYS A 98 -19.29 11.59 -6.03
C LYS A 98 -18.22 11.35 -7.10
N THR A 99 -18.64 11.11 -8.34
CA THR A 99 -17.73 10.72 -9.43
C THR A 99 -16.68 11.76 -9.79
N ARG A 100 -16.89 13.05 -9.50
CA ARG A 100 -15.90 14.11 -9.73
C ARG A 100 -14.50 13.81 -9.17
N TYR A 101 -14.45 13.11 -8.03
CA TYR A 101 -13.18 12.73 -7.41
C TYR A 101 -12.52 11.57 -8.16
N LEU A 102 -13.31 10.58 -8.57
CA LEU A 102 -12.83 9.51 -9.42
C LEU A 102 -12.33 10.04 -10.76
N ASP A 103 -13.01 11.02 -11.35
CA ASP A 103 -12.62 11.66 -12.61
C ASP A 103 -11.26 12.37 -12.48
N GLN A 104 -11.00 13.02 -11.35
CA GLN A 104 -9.71 13.64 -11.05
C GLN A 104 -8.58 12.60 -10.93
N ALA A 105 -8.81 11.50 -10.20
CA ALA A 105 -7.84 10.41 -10.07
C ALA A 105 -7.56 9.74 -11.42
N LEU A 106 -8.60 9.53 -12.23
CA LEU A 106 -8.49 9.00 -13.59
C LEU A 106 -7.75 9.94 -14.53
N GLN A 107 -7.99 11.26 -14.46
CA GLN A 107 -7.27 12.23 -15.26
C GLN A 107 -5.76 12.12 -15.00
N ARG A 108 -5.35 12.11 -13.74
CA ARG A 108 -3.94 11.99 -13.35
C ARG A 108 -3.33 10.67 -13.82
N SER A 109 -4.04 9.55 -13.60
CA SER A 109 -3.60 8.22 -14.03
C SER A 109 -3.43 8.12 -15.55
N ASN A 110 -4.36 8.69 -16.33
CA ASN A 110 -4.28 8.71 -17.78
C ASN A 110 -3.16 9.62 -18.30
N ASN A 111 -2.89 10.75 -17.63
CA ASN A 111 -1.77 11.62 -17.99
C ASN A 111 -0.42 10.88 -17.82
N VAL A 112 -0.24 10.17 -16.70
CA VAL A 112 0.97 9.37 -16.44
C VAL A 112 1.17 8.36 -17.56
N MET A 113 0.15 7.54 -17.83
CA MET A 113 0.20 6.56 -18.92
C MET A 113 0.50 7.21 -20.28
N ALA A 114 -0.02 8.42 -20.54
CA ALA A 114 0.18 9.11 -21.81
C ALA A 114 1.60 9.66 -22.01
N THR A 115 2.37 9.86 -20.94
CA THR A 115 3.76 10.34 -21.04
C THR A 115 4.78 9.21 -21.21
N ALA A 116 4.35 7.95 -21.06
CA ALA A 116 5.20 6.78 -21.18
C ALA A 116 5.80 6.65 -22.59
N LYS A 117 7.08 6.30 -22.68
CA LYS A 117 7.77 6.04 -23.95
C LYS A 117 8.37 4.64 -23.95
N LYS A 118 8.65 4.11 -25.14
CA LYS A 118 9.38 2.84 -25.27
C LYS A 118 10.76 2.96 -24.63
N SER A 119 11.15 1.98 -23.82
CA SER A 119 12.46 1.94 -23.17
C SER A 119 13.62 2.15 -24.14
N SER A 120 13.56 1.53 -25.33
CA SER A 120 14.51 1.74 -26.43
C SER A 120 14.66 3.17 -26.95
N THR A 121 13.77 4.09 -26.56
CA THR A 121 13.80 5.51 -26.95
C THR A 121 14.14 6.47 -25.79
N LEU A 122 14.32 5.93 -24.58
CA LEU A 122 14.53 6.72 -23.36
C LEU A 122 15.98 7.15 -23.13
N GLY A 123 16.92 6.60 -23.89
CA GLY A 123 18.33 6.92 -23.82
C GLY A 123 19.20 5.71 -23.45
N PRO A 124 20.52 5.88 -23.42
CA PRO A 124 21.46 4.77 -23.26
C PRO A 124 21.49 4.14 -21.86
N ALA A 125 20.95 4.84 -20.84
CA ALA A 125 20.87 4.35 -19.47
C ALA A 125 19.55 3.61 -19.16
N ALA A 126 18.60 3.60 -20.10
CA ALA A 126 17.38 2.81 -20.00
C ALA A 126 17.64 1.34 -20.37
N PHE A 127 16.65 0.46 -20.14
CA PHE A 127 16.80 -0.98 -20.41
C PHE A 127 16.87 -1.33 -21.91
N GLY A 128 16.45 -0.42 -22.78
CA GLY A 128 16.55 -0.60 -24.23
C GLY A 128 15.52 -1.55 -24.84
N ASP A 129 14.51 -1.98 -24.09
CA ASP A 129 13.51 -2.97 -24.51
C ASP A 129 12.24 -2.34 -25.11
N SER A 130 11.21 -3.16 -25.36
CA SER A 130 9.95 -2.74 -25.97
C SER A 130 8.91 -2.22 -24.97
N TYR A 131 9.13 -2.36 -23.66
CA TYR A 131 8.16 -1.92 -22.66
C TYR A 131 8.07 -0.39 -22.64
N LEU A 132 6.91 0.11 -22.24
CA LEU A 132 6.72 1.53 -21.99
C LEU A 132 7.14 1.87 -20.55
N GLY A 133 7.78 3.01 -20.38
CA GLY A 133 8.26 3.48 -19.09
C GLY A 133 8.67 4.95 -19.13
N TRP A 134 9.36 5.35 -18.07
CA TRP A 134 9.83 6.70 -17.84
C TRP A 134 11.22 6.62 -17.21
N VAL A 135 12.08 7.57 -17.55
CA VAL A 135 13.37 7.71 -16.87
C VAL A 135 13.23 8.68 -15.71
N SER A 136 14.10 8.60 -14.72
CA SER A 136 14.23 9.63 -13.71
C SER A 136 15.14 10.75 -14.19
N TRP A 137 14.89 11.99 -13.78
CA TRP A 137 15.84 13.11 -13.93
C TRP A 137 16.42 13.58 -12.58
N LYS A 138 16.19 12.82 -11.51
CA LYS A 138 16.86 13.03 -10.21
C LYS A 138 18.37 12.77 -10.37
N ASN A 139 19.20 13.59 -9.74
CA ASN A 139 20.65 13.67 -9.98
C ASN A 139 21.40 12.32 -9.94
N ASP A 140 21.04 11.41 -9.02
CA ASP A 140 21.68 10.10 -8.80
C ASP A 140 21.09 8.96 -9.65
N THR A 141 19.93 9.16 -10.26
CA THR A 141 19.23 8.19 -11.12
C THR A 141 18.91 8.80 -12.49
N SER A 142 19.66 9.80 -12.92
CA SER A 142 19.34 10.55 -14.12
C SER A 142 19.48 9.68 -15.37
N GLY A 143 18.40 9.54 -16.14
CA GLY A 143 18.33 8.75 -17.36
C GLY A 143 18.03 7.25 -17.16
N THR A 144 17.90 6.77 -15.91
CA THR A 144 17.56 5.37 -15.62
C THR A 144 16.06 5.19 -15.44
N GLU A 145 15.54 4.01 -15.81
CA GLU A 145 14.19 3.61 -15.41
C GLU A 145 14.25 3.00 -14.01
N GLU A 146 13.46 3.52 -13.07
CA GLU A 146 13.51 3.12 -11.67
C GLU A 146 12.19 2.45 -11.22
N PRO A 147 12.22 1.16 -10.80
CA PRO A 147 11.00 0.47 -10.36
C PRO A 147 10.38 1.12 -9.14
N LEU A 148 11.20 1.73 -8.27
CA LEU A 148 10.75 2.43 -7.09
C LEU A 148 9.78 3.55 -7.48
N TYR A 149 10.23 4.48 -8.32
CA TYR A 149 9.46 5.67 -8.63
C TYR A 149 8.17 5.35 -9.38
N GLU A 150 8.19 4.34 -10.26
CA GLU A 150 6.96 3.87 -10.91
C GLU A 150 5.99 3.23 -9.89
N SER A 151 6.47 2.35 -9.01
CA SER A 151 5.62 1.61 -8.08
C SER A 151 4.85 2.51 -7.09
N TYR A 152 5.37 3.71 -6.78
CA TYR A 152 4.71 4.70 -5.92
C TYR A 152 3.34 5.11 -6.45
N ALA A 153 3.24 5.60 -7.69
CA ALA A 153 1.95 5.97 -8.26
C ALA A 153 1.11 4.73 -8.59
N TRP A 154 1.74 3.68 -9.14
CA TRP A 154 1.01 2.54 -9.67
C TRP A 154 0.32 1.67 -8.61
N ARG A 155 0.78 1.68 -7.35
CA ARG A 155 0.02 1.05 -6.25
C ARG A 155 -1.36 1.69 -6.05
N TYR A 156 -1.47 3.01 -6.23
CA TYR A 156 -2.75 3.72 -6.11
C TYR A 156 -3.55 3.75 -7.41
N ILE A 157 -2.89 3.74 -8.57
CA ILE A 157 -3.58 3.55 -9.85
C ILE A 157 -4.26 2.18 -9.87
N THR A 158 -3.57 1.11 -9.48
CA THR A 158 -4.19 -0.23 -9.41
C THR A 158 -5.30 -0.30 -8.36
N ARG A 159 -5.19 0.43 -7.24
CA ARG A 159 -6.28 0.55 -6.27
C ARG A 159 -7.51 1.26 -6.86
N LEU A 160 -7.32 2.37 -7.57
CA LEU A 160 -8.36 3.08 -8.30
C LEU A 160 -9.08 2.15 -9.29
N LEU A 161 -8.34 1.36 -10.06
CA LEU A 161 -8.92 0.38 -10.99
C LEU A 161 -9.76 -0.66 -10.27
N LEU A 162 -9.29 -1.16 -9.12
CA LEU A 162 -10.04 -2.13 -8.32
C LEU A 162 -11.34 -1.52 -7.77
N VAL A 163 -11.34 -0.25 -7.36
CA VAL A 163 -12.56 0.47 -6.95
C VAL A 163 -13.56 0.55 -8.10
N ILE A 164 -13.11 0.85 -9.32
CA ILE A 164 -13.98 0.83 -10.52
C ILE A 164 -14.53 -0.58 -10.75
N LYS A 165 -13.69 -1.61 -10.65
CA LYS A 165 -14.08 -3.02 -10.81
C LYS A 165 -15.15 -3.46 -9.82
N GLN A 166 -15.01 -3.06 -8.56
CA GLN A 166 -15.89 -3.46 -7.46
C GLN A 166 -17.19 -2.64 -7.38
N THR A 167 -17.34 -1.59 -8.21
CA THR A 167 -18.52 -0.73 -8.20
C THR A 167 -19.34 -0.94 -9.48
N PRO A 168 -20.44 -1.72 -9.46
CA PRO A 168 -21.20 -2.06 -10.67
C PRO A 168 -21.68 -0.84 -11.47
N ALA A 169 -22.05 0.25 -10.80
CA ALA A 169 -22.48 1.49 -11.47
C ALA A 169 -21.35 2.13 -12.31
N LEU A 170 -20.11 2.08 -11.83
CA LEU A 170 -18.94 2.53 -12.59
C LEU A 170 -18.53 1.49 -13.63
N TYR A 171 -18.42 0.23 -13.22
CA TYR A 171 -17.99 -0.86 -14.08
C TYR A 171 -18.93 -0.93 -15.31
N ASN A 172 -20.24 -0.87 -15.15
CA ASN A 172 -21.18 -0.98 -16.27
C ASN A 172 -21.32 0.32 -17.10
N ASN A 173 -20.71 1.42 -16.67
CA ASN A 173 -20.66 2.65 -17.45
C ASN A 173 -19.51 2.56 -18.48
N THR A 174 -19.83 2.69 -19.77
CA THR A 174 -18.88 2.56 -20.88
C THR A 174 -17.68 3.51 -20.77
N THR A 175 -17.88 4.74 -20.30
CA THR A 175 -16.78 5.72 -20.16
C THR A 175 -15.75 5.27 -19.14
N TYR A 176 -16.20 4.83 -17.95
CA TYR A 176 -15.31 4.32 -16.92
C TYR A 176 -14.73 2.96 -17.29
N ARG A 177 -15.51 2.06 -17.87
CA ARG A 177 -15.04 0.77 -18.39
C ARG A 177 -13.89 0.93 -19.39
N ASN A 178 -14.00 1.87 -20.33
CA ASN A 178 -12.98 2.07 -21.35
C ASN A 178 -11.66 2.56 -20.75
N GLN A 179 -11.73 3.52 -19.82
CA GLN A 179 -10.55 3.99 -19.10
C GLN A 179 -9.93 2.87 -18.24
N TYR A 180 -10.77 2.13 -17.51
CA TYR A 180 -10.37 0.96 -16.73
C TYR A 180 -9.63 -0.07 -17.59
N ASN A 181 -10.20 -0.49 -18.71
CA ASN A 181 -9.59 -1.49 -19.59
C ASN A 181 -8.24 -1.02 -20.12
N LYS A 182 -8.14 0.25 -20.53
CA LYS A 182 -6.89 0.83 -21.07
C LYS A 182 -5.80 0.86 -19.99
N LEU A 183 -6.11 1.38 -18.81
CA LEU A 183 -5.16 1.48 -17.70
C LEU A 183 -4.78 0.10 -17.14
N LEU A 184 -5.73 -0.85 -17.04
CA LEU A 184 -5.44 -2.22 -16.62
C LEU A 184 -4.50 -2.92 -17.60
N ALA A 185 -4.78 -2.84 -18.91
CA ALA A 185 -3.91 -3.42 -19.93
C ALA A 185 -2.49 -2.83 -19.87
N PHE A 186 -2.39 -1.52 -19.59
CA PHE A 186 -1.09 -0.88 -19.39
C PHE A 186 -0.40 -1.38 -18.12
N ALA A 187 -1.12 -1.45 -16.98
CA ALA A 187 -0.57 -1.91 -15.71
C ALA A 187 -0.05 -3.36 -15.80
N GLU A 188 -0.82 -4.25 -16.44
CA GLU A 188 -0.42 -5.65 -16.62
C GLU A 188 0.87 -5.77 -17.44
N VAL A 189 0.99 -5.04 -18.54
CA VAL A 189 2.12 -5.20 -19.48
C VAL A 189 3.32 -4.33 -19.13
N ASN A 190 3.11 -3.03 -18.95
CA ASN A 190 4.19 -2.05 -18.86
C ASN A 190 4.61 -1.75 -17.43
N ILE A 191 3.89 -2.28 -16.43
CA ILE A 191 4.28 -2.19 -15.03
C ILE A 191 4.61 -3.58 -14.52
N PHE A 192 3.64 -4.47 -14.38
CA PHE A 192 3.89 -5.77 -13.76
C PHE A 192 4.77 -6.68 -14.63
N ASP A 193 4.36 -7.03 -15.85
CA ASP A 193 5.14 -7.92 -16.73
C ASP A 193 6.54 -7.35 -17.03
N LYS A 194 6.66 -6.02 -17.17
CA LYS A 194 7.93 -5.32 -17.39
C LYS A 194 8.95 -5.64 -16.30
N TRP A 195 8.63 -5.28 -15.06
CA TRP A 195 9.58 -5.43 -13.95
C TRP A 195 9.77 -6.90 -13.56
N TYR A 196 8.73 -7.72 -13.71
CA TYR A 196 8.83 -9.16 -13.53
C TYR A 196 9.83 -9.78 -14.52
N THR A 197 9.73 -9.43 -15.80
CA THR A 197 10.58 -9.98 -16.87
C THR A 197 12.01 -9.45 -16.79
N ARG A 198 12.20 -8.19 -16.38
CA ARG A 198 13.53 -7.60 -16.17
C ARG A 198 14.29 -8.27 -15.00
N GLY A 199 13.57 -8.81 -14.03
CA GLY A 199 14.15 -9.53 -12.90
C GLY A 199 13.32 -9.32 -11.63
N VAL A 200 12.49 -10.31 -11.27
CA VAL A 200 11.63 -10.23 -10.08
C VAL A 200 12.43 -10.03 -8.78
N GLU A 201 13.59 -10.66 -8.65
CA GLU A 201 14.44 -10.53 -7.46
C GLU A 201 14.97 -9.09 -7.28
N ASP A 202 15.46 -8.49 -8.36
CA ASP A 202 16.09 -7.15 -8.32
C ASP A 202 15.07 -6.01 -8.32
N TYR A 203 13.96 -6.18 -9.05
CA TYR A 203 13.04 -5.08 -9.37
C TYR A 203 11.68 -5.16 -8.69
N ILE A 204 11.28 -6.31 -8.12
CA ILE A 204 9.98 -6.48 -7.45
C ILE A 204 10.15 -6.86 -5.96
N TYR A 205 11.00 -7.82 -5.63
CA TYR A 205 11.20 -8.22 -4.23
C TYR A 205 11.94 -7.16 -3.42
N ARG A 206 12.88 -6.44 -4.07
CA ARG A 206 13.55 -5.22 -3.56
C ARG A 206 14.31 -5.43 -2.24
N SER A 207 15.19 -4.48 -1.93
CA SER A 207 16.10 -4.60 -0.79
C SER A 207 15.53 -4.24 0.57
N ASN A 208 14.33 -3.66 0.63
CA ASN A 208 13.72 -3.28 1.89
C ASN A 208 12.19 -3.43 1.87
N THR A 209 11.61 -3.46 3.07
CA THR A 209 10.19 -3.75 3.31
C THR A 209 9.26 -2.76 2.62
N HIS A 210 9.57 -1.46 2.64
CA HIS A 210 8.68 -0.46 2.06
C HIS A 210 8.61 -0.56 0.53
N MET A 211 9.74 -0.79 -0.15
CA MET A 211 9.76 -0.95 -1.61
C MET A 211 9.01 -2.21 -2.02
N ALA A 212 9.22 -3.32 -1.29
CA ALA A 212 8.48 -4.56 -1.53
C ALA A 212 6.98 -4.41 -1.26
N ALA A 213 6.59 -3.65 -0.24
CA ALA A 213 5.18 -3.40 0.06
C ALA A 213 4.44 -2.70 -1.10
N HIS A 214 5.10 -1.83 -1.87
CA HIS A 214 4.48 -1.27 -3.08
C HIS A 214 4.13 -2.35 -4.09
N TRP A 215 5.04 -3.29 -4.32
CA TRP A 215 4.86 -4.38 -5.25
C TRP A 215 3.84 -5.41 -4.76
N ALA A 216 3.83 -5.74 -3.47
CA ALA A 216 2.79 -6.55 -2.87
C ALA A 216 1.41 -5.90 -3.06
N TYR A 217 1.30 -4.58 -2.91
CA TYR A 217 0.07 -3.85 -3.14
C TYR A 217 -0.36 -3.89 -4.62
N ILE A 218 0.55 -3.64 -5.56
CA ILE A 218 0.27 -3.74 -7.00
C ILE A 218 -0.19 -5.15 -7.36
N ALA A 219 0.57 -6.18 -6.96
CA ALA A 219 0.29 -7.58 -7.26
C ALA A 219 -1.05 -8.02 -6.65
N MET A 220 -1.34 -7.64 -5.40
CA MET A 220 -2.63 -7.88 -4.76
C MET A 220 -3.78 -7.31 -5.58
N ASN A 221 -3.73 -6.03 -5.94
CA ASN A 221 -4.80 -5.38 -6.69
C ASN A 221 -4.99 -6.03 -8.06
N LEU A 222 -3.90 -6.30 -8.79
CA LEU A 222 -3.97 -6.89 -10.13
C LEU A 222 -4.53 -8.33 -10.08
N SER A 223 -4.19 -9.11 -9.06
CA SER A 223 -4.68 -10.50 -8.90
C SER A 223 -6.20 -10.60 -8.76
N LEU A 224 -6.85 -9.50 -8.38
CA LEU A 224 -8.32 -9.39 -8.28
C LEU A 224 -8.98 -8.89 -9.57
N MET A 225 -8.20 -8.48 -10.56
CA MET A 225 -8.69 -7.83 -11.78
C MET A 225 -8.29 -8.55 -13.06
N THR A 226 -7.11 -9.18 -13.09
CA THR A 226 -6.61 -9.85 -14.29
C THR A 226 -7.49 -11.04 -14.66
N THR A 227 -7.61 -11.28 -15.96
CA THR A 227 -8.27 -12.47 -16.52
C THR A 227 -7.27 -13.44 -17.15
N ASN A 228 -5.99 -13.08 -17.18
CA ASN A 228 -4.93 -13.94 -17.71
C ASN A 228 -4.42 -14.87 -16.60
N ALA A 229 -4.61 -16.18 -16.75
CA ALA A 229 -4.23 -17.16 -15.75
C ALA A 229 -2.73 -17.17 -15.41
N THR A 230 -1.86 -16.90 -16.39
CA THR A 230 -0.41 -16.83 -16.18
C THR A 230 -0.03 -15.59 -15.37
N ARG A 231 -0.64 -14.44 -15.64
CA ARG A 231 -0.41 -13.22 -14.84
C ARG A 231 -0.93 -13.39 -13.42
N LEU A 232 -2.13 -13.92 -13.28
CA LEU A 232 -2.73 -14.21 -11.98
C LEU A 232 -1.81 -15.08 -11.11
N ALA A 233 -1.20 -16.11 -11.69
CA ALA A 233 -0.26 -16.97 -10.97
C ALA A 233 0.98 -16.18 -10.50
N ARG A 234 1.57 -15.36 -11.36
CA ARG A 234 2.74 -14.53 -11.02
C ARG A 234 2.43 -13.44 -9.99
N GLU A 235 1.28 -12.79 -10.10
CA GLU A 235 0.84 -11.77 -9.14
C GLU A 235 0.62 -12.38 -7.76
N ARG A 236 0.03 -13.58 -7.68
CA ARG A 236 -0.09 -14.32 -6.43
C ARG A 236 1.26 -14.77 -5.89
N GLU A 237 2.14 -15.29 -6.74
CA GLU A 237 3.51 -15.65 -6.37
C GLU A 237 4.27 -14.46 -5.77
N VAL A 238 4.19 -13.28 -6.39
CA VAL A 238 4.82 -12.07 -5.86
C VAL A 238 4.23 -11.67 -4.50
N LEU A 239 2.90 -11.68 -4.38
CA LEU A 239 2.21 -11.35 -3.13
C LEU A 239 2.59 -12.34 -2.01
N GLU A 240 2.61 -13.64 -2.30
CA GLU A 240 2.95 -14.70 -1.34
C GLU A 240 4.42 -14.64 -0.94
N ALA A 241 5.33 -14.46 -1.90
CA ALA A 241 6.76 -14.35 -1.62
C ALA A 241 7.06 -13.18 -0.68
N ILE A 242 6.51 -12.00 -0.94
CA ILE A 242 6.74 -10.82 -0.09
C ILE A 242 6.11 -11.00 1.31
N ASN A 243 4.92 -11.61 1.41
CA ASN A 243 4.26 -11.79 2.70
C ASN A 243 4.85 -12.92 3.54
N TYR A 244 5.37 -13.99 2.93
CA TYR A 244 5.70 -15.21 3.67
C TYR A 244 7.12 -15.73 3.48
N SER A 245 7.76 -15.57 2.31
CA SER A 245 9.13 -16.06 2.09
C SER A 245 9.75 -15.54 0.79
N LEU A 246 10.64 -14.55 0.91
CA LEU A 246 11.41 -14.00 -0.19
C LEU A 246 12.56 -14.93 -0.59
N PRO A 247 12.68 -15.31 -1.87
CA PRO A 247 13.74 -16.22 -2.32
C PRO A 247 15.13 -15.58 -2.28
N ASN A 248 15.24 -14.27 -2.51
CA ASN A 248 16.51 -13.54 -2.56
C ASN A 248 16.98 -12.97 -1.21
N TYR A 249 16.19 -13.15 -0.14
CA TYR A 249 16.54 -12.69 1.22
C TYR A 249 16.44 -13.82 2.26
N GLY A 250 16.82 -15.04 1.87
CA GLY A 250 16.92 -16.18 2.80
C GLY A 250 15.59 -16.55 3.48
N GLY A 251 14.45 -16.31 2.83
CA GLY A 251 13.12 -16.54 3.39
C GLY A 251 12.57 -15.40 4.25
N ALA A 252 13.19 -14.22 4.24
CA ALA A 252 12.62 -13.02 4.87
C ALA A 252 11.21 -12.73 4.36
N SER A 253 10.38 -12.07 5.15
CA SER A 253 9.00 -11.77 4.74
C SER A 253 8.39 -10.64 5.56
N LEU A 254 7.32 -10.02 5.06
CA LEU A 254 6.61 -9.02 5.85
C LEU A 254 6.04 -9.62 7.14
N HIS A 255 5.35 -10.77 7.10
CA HIS A 255 4.86 -11.38 8.35
C HIS A 255 5.99 -11.76 9.33
N GLY A 256 7.16 -12.16 8.81
CA GLY A 256 8.32 -12.46 9.64
C GLY A 256 9.08 -11.23 10.18
N GLN A 257 8.89 -10.05 9.57
CA GLN A 257 9.60 -8.82 9.97
C GLN A 257 8.93 -8.10 11.15
N PHE A 258 7.61 -8.24 11.30
CA PHE A 258 6.86 -7.56 12.35
C PHE A 258 7.01 -8.32 13.67
N VAL A 259 7.66 -7.68 14.63
CA VAL A 259 7.89 -8.22 15.98
C VAL A 259 7.28 -7.31 17.04
N GLU A 260 7.16 -7.81 18.26
CA GLU A 260 6.72 -6.99 19.38
C GLU A 260 7.66 -5.81 19.62
N HIS A 261 7.08 -4.65 19.88
CA HIS A 261 7.83 -3.44 20.15
C HIS A 261 8.62 -3.56 21.46
N PRO A 262 9.91 -3.16 21.49
CA PRO A 262 10.80 -3.47 22.62
C PRO A 262 10.43 -2.81 23.96
N THR A 263 9.57 -1.79 23.94
CA THR A 263 9.22 -0.99 25.13
C THR A 263 7.74 -0.61 25.22
N ILE A 264 6.90 -1.03 24.27
CA ILE A 264 5.49 -0.62 24.20
C ILE A 264 4.64 -1.86 23.96
N ASP A 265 4.08 -2.39 25.04
CA ASP A 265 3.23 -3.58 24.99
C ASP A 265 2.11 -3.42 23.95
N GLY A 266 1.96 -4.45 23.11
CA GLY A 266 0.96 -4.52 22.05
C GLY A 266 1.24 -3.65 20.83
N ALA A 267 2.38 -2.95 20.75
CA ALA A 267 2.82 -2.30 19.51
C ALA A 267 3.70 -3.23 18.68
N TYR A 268 3.78 -2.95 17.38
CA TYR A 268 4.74 -3.54 16.47
C TYR A 268 6.01 -2.71 16.33
N PHE A 269 7.08 -3.42 16.04
CA PHE A 269 8.36 -2.88 15.63
C PHE A 269 8.87 -3.68 14.44
N TRP A 270 9.47 -3.00 13.48
CA TRP A 270 10.14 -3.63 12.36
C TRP A 270 11.24 -2.71 11.82
N ASN A 271 12.18 -3.30 11.10
CA ASN A 271 13.22 -2.57 10.38
C ASN A 271 12.89 -2.53 8.88
N TRP A 272 13.39 -1.53 8.16
CA TRP A 272 13.26 -1.50 6.71
C TRP A 272 14.10 -2.60 6.04
N ASP A 273 15.21 -3.01 6.66
CA ASP A 273 16.14 -3.99 6.14
C ASP A 273 15.65 -5.40 6.50
N TRP A 274 15.62 -6.29 5.51
CA TRP A 274 15.15 -7.65 5.68
C TRP A 274 15.94 -8.39 6.76
N ASN A 275 15.23 -9.07 7.67
CA ASN A 275 15.79 -9.80 8.81
C ASN A 275 16.61 -8.95 9.81
N ASP A 276 16.56 -7.62 9.74
CA ASP A 276 17.07 -6.75 10.79
C ASP A 276 15.98 -6.43 11.81
N PHE A 277 16.33 -6.52 13.09
CA PHE A 277 15.45 -6.19 14.23
C PHE A 277 16.13 -5.19 15.18
N SER A 278 17.21 -4.55 14.72
CA SER A 278 17.93 -3.53 15.46
C SER A 278 17.17 -2.20 15.48
N ARG A 279 17.34 -1.47 16.58
CA ARG A 279 16.84 -0.11 16.76
C ARG A 279 17.67 0.88 15.91
N PRO A 280 17.07 1.94 15.36
CA PRO A 280 15.75 2.46 15.73
C PRO A 280 14.56 1.90 14.90
N GLY A 281 14.81 0.92 14.03
CA GLY A 281 13.83 0.33 13.13
C GLY A 281 13.64 1.14 11.84
N SER A 282 12.55 0.90 11.11
CA SER A 282 12.19 1.72 9.96
C SER A 282 11.92 3.15 10.41
N ASP A 283 12.22 4.13 9.56
CA ASP A 283 11.65 5.46 9.77
C ASP A 283 10.14 5.43 9.51
N VAL A 284 9.46 6.41 10.09
CA VAL A 284 8.00 6.55 10.03
C VAL A 284 7.51 6.80 8.60
N SER A 285 8.29 7.55 7.81
CA SER A 285 7.92 7.94 6.45
C SER A 285 7.80 6.72 5.53
N HIS A 286 8.80 5.85 5.52
CA HIS A 286 8.79 4.58 4.79
C HIS A 286 7.82 3.59 5.43
N GLY A 287 7.68 3.62 6.75
CA GLY A 287 6.71 2.82 7.49
C GLY A 287 5.26 3.05 7.05
N ASN A 288 4.89 4.28 6.64
CA ASN A 288 3.57 4.56 6.07
C ASN A 288 3.22 3.62 4.93
N ASN A 289 4.16 3.37 4.04
CA ASN A 289 3.87 2.64 2.82
C ASN A 289 3.57 1.17 3.10
N VAL A 290 4.26 0.60 4.10
CA VAL A 290 4.01 -0.77 4.56
C VAL A 290 2.63 -0.84 5.23
N VAL A 291 2.32 0.11 6.11
CA VAL A 291 1.01 0.18 6.77
C VAL A 291 -0.13 0.39 5.76
N ALA A 292 0.08 1.20 4.72
CA ALA A 292 -0.92 1.41 3.67
C ALA A 292 -1.27 0.11 2.94
N PHE A 293 -0.27 -0.72 2.63
CA PHE A 293 -0.48 -2.04 2.06
C PHE A 293 -1.27 -2.95 3.03
N ILE A 294 -0.82 -3.07 4.29
CA ILE A 294 -1.45 -3.93 5.30
C ILE A 294 -2.93 -3.56 5.50
N VAL A 295 -3.23 -2.28 5.66
CA VAL A 295 -4.61 -1.80 5.86
C VAL A 295 -5.49 -2.14 4.66
N GLU A 296 -5.00 -1.95 3.44
CA GLU A 296 -5.79 -2.20 2.23
C GLU A 296 -5.92 -3.71 1.94
N ALA A 297 -4.91 -4.52 2.28
CA ALA A 297 -4.99 -5.98 2.23
C ALA A 297 -6.00 -6.53 3.25
N ARG A 298 -5.96 -6.04 4.50
CA ARG A 298 -6.93 -6.35 5.55
C ARG A 298 -8.36 -6.03 5.11
N ASP A 299 -8.56 -4.85 4.51
CA ASP A 299 -9.85 -4.37 4.00
C ASP A 299 -10.43 -5.26 2.89
N LEU A 300 -9.56 -5.93 2.14
CA LEU A 300 -9.93 -6.88 1.09
C LEU A 300 -10.05 -8.32 1.60
N GLY A 301 -9.68 -8.58 2.87
CA GLY A 301 -9.64 -9.92 3.44
C GLY A 301 -8.55 -10.81 2.83
N LEU A 302 -7.38 -10.22 2.50
CA LEU A 302 -6.27 -10.89 1.82
C LEU A 302 -4.97 -10.83 2.61
N ALA A 303 -4.02 -11.70 2.22
CA ALA A 303 -2.66 -11.79 2.76
C ALA A 303 -2.59 -12.06 4.29
N ASP A 304 -3.65 -12.65 4.84
CA ASP A 304 -3.80 -13.07 6.24
C ASP A 304 -3.50 -12.00 7.30
N TRP A 305 -3.50 -10.72 6.92
CA TRP A 305 -3.43 -9.62 7.88
C TRP A 305 -4.72 -9.60 8.70
N SER A 306 -4.57 -9.80 10.01
CA SER A 306 -5.65 -9.99 10.96
C SER A 306 -6.13 -8.67 11.57
N GLN A 307 -7.19 -8.76 12.37
CA GLN A 307 -7.61 -7.64 13.21
C GLN A 307 -6.54 -7.26 14.25
N LEU A 308 -5.85 -8.26 14.82
CA LEU A 308 -4.81 -8.05 15.83
C LEU A 308 -3.61 -7.29 15.24
N ASP A 309 -3.27 -7.55 13.98
CA ASP A 309 -2.18 -6.85 13.30
C ASP A 309 -2.47 -5.34 13.18
N VAL A 310 -3.69 -5.01 12.77
CA VAL A 310 -4.10 -3.61 12.64
C VAL A 310 -4.23 -2.94 14.01
N GLU A 311 -4.71 -3.65 15.03
CA GLU A 311 -4.72 -3.15 16.41
C GLU A 311 -3.30 -2.86 16.91
N ALA A 312 -2.33 -3.75 16.65
CA ALA A 312 -0.94 -3.51 17.01
C ALA A 312 -0.35 -2.30 16.28
N LEU A 313 -0.69 -2.10 15.00
CA LEU A 313 -0.32 -0.89 14.24
C LEU A 313 -0.97 0.38 14.81
N VAL A 314 -2.23 0.32 15.26
CA VAL A 314 -2.89 1.45 15.96
C VAL A 314 -2.14 1.80 17.25
N VAL A 315 -1.75 0.80 18.05
CA VAL A 315 -0.96 1.03 19.28
C VAL A 315 0.40 1.63 18.92
N THR A 316 1.07 1.12 17.88
CA THR A 316 2.35 1.64 17.37
C THR A 316 2.22 3.12 17.00
N PHE A 317 1.19 3.46 16.23
CA PHE A 317 0.96 4.83 15.79
C PHE A 317 0.71 5.76 16.97
N ASN A 318 -0.17 5.38 17.89
CA ASN A 318 -0.59 6.25 18.98
C ASN A 318 0.40 6.38 20.13
N ARG A 319 1.33 5.44 20.29
CA ARG A 319 2.22 5.39 21.46
C ARG A 319 3.71 5.51 21.12
N ALA A 320 4.14 5.06 19.94
CA ALA A 320 5.52 5.19 19.49
C ALA A 320 5.68 6.38 18.52
N VAL A 321 4.93 6.35 17.42
CA VAL A 321 5.11 7.31 16.31
C VAL A 321 4.60 8.70 16.68
N TRP A 322 3.40 8.76 17.24
CA TRP A 322 2.76 9.99 17.65
C TRP A 322 2.33 9.80 19.11
N PRO A 323 3.20 9.94 20.11
CA PRO A 323 2.83 9.73 21.52
C PRO A 323 2.03 10.89 22.14
N ALA A 324 2.18 12.11 21.60
CA ALA A 324 1.51 13.30 22.12
C ALA A 324 1.31 14.36 21.01
N ALA A 325 0.49 15.37 21.27
CA ALA A 325 0.33 16.51 20.36
C ALA A 325 1.69 17.18 20.06
N ASN A 326 1.93 17.53 18.79
CA ASN A 326 3.18 18.15 18.31
C ASN A 326 4.47 17.37 18.62
N ARG A 327 4.38 16.07 18.89
CA ARG A 327 5.54 15.20 19.10
C ARG A 327 5.48 14.03 18.13
N TYR A 328 6.31 14.06 17.10
CA TYR A 328 6.37 13.06 16.05
C TYR A 328 7.75 12.39 16.09
N ALA A 329 7.78 11.08 16.28
CA ALA A 329 9.01 10.31 16.17
C ALA A 329 9.44 10.22 14.70
N ALA A 330 10.75 10.19 14.47
CA ALA A 330 11.31 9.87 13.16
C ALA A 330 11.34 8.36 12.93
N TRP A 331 11.41 7.57 14.01
CA TRP A 331 11.60 6.12 13.97
C TRP A 331 10.54 5.35 14.74
N LEU A 332 10.35 4.08 14.36
CA LEU A 332 9.34 3.20 14.94
C LEU A 332 9.56 2.84 16.41
N ASP A 333 10.80 2.91 16.91
CA ASP A 333 11.06 2.75 18.34
C ASP A 333 10.65 3.97 19.20
N GLY A 334 10.08 5.00 18.57
CA GLY A 334 9.65 6.25 19.20
C GLY A 334 10.77 7.29 19.39
N THR A 335 11.96 7.04 18.83
CA THR A 335 13.09 7.99 18.88
C THR A 335 13.14 8.91 17.65
N GLY A 336 14.01 9.93 17.73
CA GLY A 336 14.09 11.00 16.74
C GLY A 336 12.92 11.97 16.81
N THR A 337 13.02 13.05 16.05
CA THR A 337 11.96 14.07 15.93
C THR A 337 11.82 14.43 14.46
N GLU A 338 10.57 14.43 13.98
CA GLU A 338 10.20 15.02 12.69
C GLU A 338 9.49 16.36 12.93
N ASP A 339 9.85 17.37 12.14
CA ASP A 339 9.27 18.73 12.25
C ASP A 339 7.77 18.72 11.90
N VAL A 340 7.42 17.92 10.89
CA VAL A 340 6.06 17.62 10.47
C VAL A 340 5.97 16.12 10.31
N GLY A 341 5.27 15.44 11.22
CA GLY A 341 5.17 13.98 11.13
C GLY A 341 4.59 13.58 9.77
N TRP A 342 5.37 12.86 8.98
CA TRP A 342 4.92 12.35 7.69
C TRP A 342 4.08 11.11 7.97
N TYR A 343 2.82 11.28 8.39
CA TYR A 343 1.87 10.19 8.69
C TYR A 343 0.61 10.24 7.82
N THR A 344 0.72 10.91 6.68
CA THR A 344 -0.40 11.22 5.78
C THR A 344 -0.78 10.08 4.83
N ASP A 345 -0.21 8.88 4.94
CA ASP A 345 -0.62 7.76 4.08
C ASP A 345 -1.11 6.56 4.89
N GLY A 346 -0.29 5.54 5.13
CA GLY A 346 -0.72 4.34 5.83
C GLY A 346 -1.19 4.60 7.25
N TRP A 347 -0.46 5.44 7.99
CA TRP A 347 -0.84 5.78 9.37
C TRP A 347 -2.19 6.49 9.45
N MET A 348 -2.48 7.39 8.50
CA MET A 348 -3.79 8.02 8.34
C MET A 348 -4.92 6.99 8.19
N LYS A 349 -4.67 5.87 7.50
CA LYS A 349 -5.67 4.82 7.25
C LYS A 349 -5.98 3.97 8.48
N LEU A 350 -5.18 4.05 9.55
CA LEU A 350 -5.48 3.36 10.82
C LEU A 350 -6.69 3.96 11.53
N GLY A 351 -7.03 5.23 11.26
CA GLY A 351 -8.27 5.85 11.75
C GLY A 351 -9.55 5.11 11.30
N ARG A 352 -9.48 4.20 10.31
CA ARG A 352 -10.62 3.34 9.93
C ARG A 352 -11.04 2.35 11.03
N TYR A 353 -10.14 2.07 11.96
CA TYR A 353 -10.26 0.96 12.92
C TYR A 353 -10.38 1.40 14.36
N ASP A 354 -10.03 2.65 14.67
CA ASP A 354 -10.06 3.16 16.03
C ASP A 354 -10.59 4.60 16.07
N VAL A 355 -11.66 4.80 16.83
CA VAL A 355 -12.35 6.10 16.96
C VAL A 355 -11.42 7.15 17.58
N ALA A 356 -10.64 6.79 18.59
CA ALA A 356 -9.75 7.73 19.27
C ALA A 356 -8.64 8.23 18.32
N THR A 357 -8.08 7.32 17.53
CA THR A 357 -7.13 7.61 16.46
C THR A 357 -7.73 8.58 15.44
N GLN A 358 -8.96 8.30 14.98
CA GLN A 358 -9.65 9.17 14.04
C GLN A 358 -9.89 10.57 14.60
N GLN A 359 -10.37 10.69 15.84
CA GLN A 359 -10.56 11.99 16.51
C GLN A 359 -9.25 12.78 16.63
N ARG A 360 -8.16 12.08 16.90
CA ARG A 360 -6.83 12.68 17.00
C ARG A 360 -6.36 13.22 15.65
N LEU A 361 -6.59 12.48 14.56
CA LEU A 361 -6.33 12.94 13.20
C LEU A 361 -7.18 14.17 12.88
N GLU A 362 -8.48 14.15 13.19
CA GLU A 362 -9.40 15.29 13.00
C GLU A 362 -8.89 16.55 13.71
N ALA A 363 -8.39 16.43 14.93
CA ALA A 363 -7.80 17.55 15.68
C ALA A 363 -6.53 18.11 15.01
N ALA A 364 -5.68 17.26 14.43
CA ALA A 364 -4.48 17.71 13.72
C ALA A 364 -4.82 18.43 12.39
N PHE A 365 -5.81 17.94 11.63
CA PHE A 365 -6.26 18.61 10.41
C PHE A 365 -6.96 19.93 10.70
N ALA A 366 -7.74 20.02 11.78
CA ALA A 366 -8.34 21.28 12.22
C ALA A 366 -7.29 22.36 12.56
N ALA A 367 -6.07 21.94 12.93
CA ALA A 367 -4.93 22.81 13.17
C ALA A 367 -4.09 23.11 11.90
N ASN A 368 -4.56 22.69 10.71
CA ASN A 368 -3.89 22.86 9.42
C ASN A 368 -2.47 22.28 9.37
N LEU A 369 -2.25 21.15 10.06
CA LEU A 369 -0.92 20.55 10.15
C LEU A 369 -0.59 19.65 8.95
N LEU A 370 -1.58 19.30 8.11
CA LEU A 370 -1.43 18.35 7.02
C LEU A 370 -2.16 18.84 5.75
N PRO A 371 -1.46 19.06 4.62
CA PRO A 371 -2.07 19.61 3.41
C PRO A 371 -2.78 18.56 2.52
N THR A 372 -2.72 17.28 2.87
CA THR A 372 -3.16 16.16 2.03
C THR A 372 -3.84 15.06 2.86
N SER A 373 -4.56 14.15 2.19
CA SER A 373 -5.18 12.94 2.77
C SER A 373 -6.56 13.12 3.42
N HIS A 374 -7.27 14.16 3.02
CA HIS A 374 -8.63 14.48 3.46
C HIS A 374 -9.64 13.38 3.08
N GLY A 375 -9.51 12.82 1.89
CA GLY A 375 -10.31 11.72 1.37
C GLY A 375 -10.12 10.42 2.16
N ASN A 376 -8.91 10.13 2.63
CA ASN A 376 -8.69 9.03 3.58
C ASN A 376 -9.38 9.31 4.92
N GLY A 377 -9.34 10.55 5.43
CA GLY A 377 -10.12 10.96 6.61
C GLY A 377 -11.62 10.78 6.44
N ALA A 378 -12.17 11.18 5.29
CA ALA A 378 -13.58 10.97 4.95
C ALA A 378 -13.94 9.48 4.91
N LEU A 379 -13.06 8.65 4.36
CA LEU A 379 -13.27 7.20 4.27
C LEU A 379 -13.21 6.52 5.65
N ASN A 380 -12.31 6.96 6.53
CA ASN A 380 -12.25 6.53 7.92
C ASN A 380 -13.56 6.85 8.64
N ALA A 381 -13.98 8.11 8.59
CA ALA A 381 -15.21 8.60 9.20
C ALA A 381 -16.43 7.79 8.72
N LYS A 382 -16.55 7.55 7.41
CA LYS A 382 -17.61 6.70 6.85
C LYS A 382 -17.61 5.29 7.44
N ARG A 383 -16.44 4.65 7.53
CA ARG A 383 -16.31 3.26 8.04
C ARG A 383 -16.67 3.14 9.51
N LEU A 384 -16.36 4.18 10.30
CA LEU A 384 -16.74 4.27 11.70
C LEU A 384 -18.19 4.74 11.93
N GLY A 385 -18.96 4.99 10.86
CA GLY A 385 -20.37 5.36 10.94
C GLY A 385 -20.64 6.83 11.25
N ALA A 386 -19.68 7.73 10.98
CA ALA A 386 -19.87 9.17 11.12
C ALA A 386 -21.02 9.70 10.24
N PRO A 387 -21.68 10.80 10.63
CA PRO A 387 -22.74 11.39 9.85
C PRO A 387 -22.25 11.89 8.48
N VAL A 388 -23.16 11.97 7.52
CA VAL A 388 -22.87 12.53 6.20
C VAL A 388 -22.80 14.06 6.26
N SER A 389 -23.63 14.72 7.09
CA SER A 389 -23.89 16.18 7.08
C SER A 389 -22.90 17.01 7.87
#